data_AF-C6PQR8-F1
#
_entry.id   AF-C6PQR8-F1
#
_cell.length_a   1.000
_cell.length_b   1.000
_cell.length_c   1.000
_cell.angle_alpha   90.00
_cell.angle_beta   90.00
_cell.angle_gamma   90.00
#
_symmetry.space_group_name_H-M   'P 1'
#
loop_
_entity.id
_entity.type
_entity.pdbx_description
1 polymer ?
#
loop_
_entity_poly.entity_id
_entity_poly.type
_entity_poly.pdbx_seq_one_letter_code
_entity_poly.pdbx_strand_id
1 'polypeptide(L)' 'MNTNYESKIETTLKSKGYEDVLCSIEGNKARLVVKAKDKLTDKDTRDMKNVVMGIAKIQEVEIETK' A
#
# COMPACT_ATOMS: atom_id res chain seq x y z
N MET A 1 2.22 16.71 11.19
CA MET A 1 1.35 15.53 11.36
C MET A 1 1.02 14.98 9.98
N ASN A 2 1.83 14.09 9.40
CA ASN A 2 1.57 13.53 8.06
C ASN A 2 1.79 12.00 7.98
N THR A 3 1.81 11.33 9.14
CA THR A 3 2.12 9.89 9.28
C THR A 3 0.86 9.01 9.26
N ASN A 4 -0.33 9.60 9.17
CA ASN A 4 -1.58 8.85 9.29
C ASN A 4 -1.96 8.07 8.02
N TYR A 5 -1.52 8.52 6.84
CA TYR A 5 -1.89 7.87 5.59
C TYR A 5 -1.22 6.51 5.45
N GLU A 6 0.09 6.46 5.72
CA GLU A 6 0.91 5.24 5.70
C GLU A 6 0.32 4.18 6.64
N SER A 7 0.16 4.50 7.93
CA SER A 7 -0.42 3.56 8.89
C SER A 7 -1.84 3.12 8.56
N LYS A 8 -2.68 4.00 7.99
CA LYS A 8 -4.03 3.59 7.53
C LYS A 8 -3.96 2.60 6.38
N ILE A 9 -3.10 2.85 5.39
CA ILE A 9 -2.91 1.97 4.25
C ILE A 9 -2.39 0.62 4.73
N GLU A 10 -1.37 0.60 5.59
CA GLU A 10 -0.82 -0.63 6.18
C GLU A 10 -1.87 -1.41 6.97
N THR A 11 -2.65 -0.75 7.83
CA THR A 11 -3.70 -1.41 8.62
C THR A 11 -4.79 -2.01 7.72
N THR A 12 -5.17 -1.29 6.66
CA THR A 12 -6.18 -1.75 5.69
C THR A 12 -5.68 -2.97 4.94
N LEU A 13 -4.41 -2.96 4.52
CA LEU A 13 -3.79 -4.07 3.80
C LEU A 13 -3.56 -5.27 4.73
N LYS A 14 -3.04 -5.06 5.94
CA LYS A 14 -2.96 -6.12 6.96
C LYS A 14 -4.32 -6.76 7.25
N SER A 15 -5.40 -5.96 7.28
CA SER A 15 -6.77 -6.46 7.45
C SER A 15 -7.28 -7.28 6.25
N LYS A 16 -6.72 -7.11 5.05
CA LYS A 16 -7.02 -7.96 3.88
C LYS A 16 -6.30 -9.31 3.92
N GLY A 17 -5.32 -9.48 4.80
CA GLY A 17 -4.58 -10.73 4.98
C GLY A 17 -3.11 -10.70 4.52
N TYR A 18 -2.57 -9.52 4.17
CA TYR A 18 -1.13 -9.40 3.91
C TYR A 18 -0.37 -9.35 5.25
N GLU A 19 0.55 -10.28 5.49
CA GLU A 19 1.24 -10.40 6.79
C GLU A 19 2.03 -9.14 7.16
N ASP A 20 2.91 -8.69 6.26
CA ASP A 20 3.70 -7.49 6.49
C ASP A 20 3.55 -6.54 5.31
N VAL A 21 3.18 -5.30 5.62
CA VAL A 21 2.95 -4.25 4.64
C VAL A 21 3.55 -2.99 5.20
N LEU A 22 4.39 -2.36 4.39
CA LEU A 22 4.97 -1.06 4.63
C LEU A 22 4.47 -0.11 3.56
N CYS A 23 3.90 1.02 3.97
CA CYS A 23 3.56 2.10 3.07
C CYS A 23 4.47 3.28 3.37
N SER A 24 5.18 3.77 2.37
CA SER A 24 6.00 4.97 2.46
C SER A 24 5.56 5.98 1.42
N ILE A 25 5.18 7.16 1.88
CA ILE A 25 4.75 8.25 1.00
C ILE A 25 5.85 9.31 0.99
N GLU A 26 6.52 9.44 -0.15
CA GLU A 26 7.54 10.45 -0.37
C GLU A 26 7.00 11.53 -1.31
N GLY A 27 6.48 12.60 -0.70
CA GLY A 27 5.92 13.74 -1.43
C GLY A 27 4.67 13.35 -2.22
N ASN A 28 4.85 13.09 -3.53
CA ASN A 28 3.76 12.78 -4.46
C ASN A 28 3.78 11.33 -4.95
N LYS A 29 4.67 10.49 -4.40
CA LYS A 29 4.82 9.08 -4.76
C LYS A 29 4.58 8.21 -3.55
N ALA A 30 3.81 7.14 -3.74
CA ALA A 30 3.52 6.16 -2.73
C ALA A 30 4.24 4.85 -3.07
N ARG A 31 5.07 4.38 -2.15
CA ARG A 31 5.81 3.14 -2.25
C ARG A 31 5.23 2.14 -1.26
N LEU A 32 4.73 1.04 -1.80
CA LEU A 32 4.14 -0.05 -1.04
C LEU A 32 5.10 -1.24 -1.10
N VAL A 33 5.60 -1.66 0.05
CA VAL A 33 6.40 -2.86 0.17
C VAL A 33 5.57 -3.90 0.90
N VAL A 34 5.20 -4.96 0.20
CA VAL A 34 4.36 -6.02 0.74
C VAL A 34 5.21 -7.28 0.85
N LYS A 35 5.32 -7.79 2.07
CA LYS A 35 5.97 -9.05 2.35
C LYS A 35 4.93 -10.15 2.12
N ALA A 36 5.01 -10.78 0.97
CA ALA A 36 4.11 -11.85 0.57
C ALA A 36 4.95 -13.02 0.08
N LYS A 37 4.69 -14.21 0.64
CA LYS A 37 5.31 -15.45 0.15
C LYS A 37 4.91 -15.77 -1.28
N ASP A 38 3.75 -15.27 -1.70
CA ASP A 38 3.19 -15.44 -3.03
C ASP A 38 3.16 -14.12 -3.80
N LYS A 39 3.18 -14.20 -5.13
CA LYS A 39 3.02 -13.02 -5.99
C LYS A 39 1.67 -12.36 -5.71
N LEU A 40 1.67 -11.04 -5.58
CA LEU A 40 0.44 -10.25 -5.57
C LEU A 40 -0.32 -10.50 -6.88
N THR A 41 -1.61 -10.78 -6.75
CA THR A 41 -2.49 -10.92 -7.89
C THR A 41 -2.87 -9.56 -8.47
N ASP A 42 -3.37 -9.52 -9.69
CA ASP A 42 -3.88 -8.29 -10.30
C ASP A 42 -4.99 -7.64 -9.45
N LYS A 43 -5.75 -8.45 -8.71
CA LYS A 43 -6.77 -7.96 -7.78
C LYS A 43 -6.14 -7.22 -6.61
N ASP A 44 -5.06 -7.76 -6.05
CA ASP A 44 -4.36 -7.18 -4.91
C ASP A 44 -3.74 -5.83 -5.26
N THR A 45 -3.02 -5.75 -6.37
CA THR A 45 -2.39 -4.51 -6.85
C THR A 45 -3.43 -3.43 -7.18
N ARG A 46 -4.58 -3.82 -7.73
CA ARG A 46 -5.68 -2.88 -8.03
C ARG A 46 -6.36 -2.36 -6.76
N ASP A 47 -6.59 -3.23 -5.78
CA ASP A 47 -7.11 -2.84 -4.47
C ASP A 47 -6.14 -1.91 -3.73
N MET A 48 -4.85 -2.24 -3.72
CA MET A 48 -3.80 -1.39 -3.13
C MET A 48 -3.78 -0.01 -3.74
N LYS A 49 -3.77 0.09 -5.08
CA LYS A 49 -3.86 1.38 -5.78
C LYS A 49 -5.09 2.18 -5.39
N ASN A 50 -6.26 1.54 -5.32
CA ASN A 50 -7.49 2.21 -4.90
C ASN A 50 -7.41 2.73 -3.45
N VAL A 51 -6.84 1.94 -2.54
CA VAL A 51 -6.68 2.32 -1.13
C VAL A 51 -5.73 3.52 -1.00
N VAL A 52 -4.56 3.47 -1.65
CA VAL A 52 -3.59 4.58 -1.63
C VAL A 52 -4.18 5.84 -2.25
N MET A 53 -4.84 5.72 -3.39
CA MET A 53 -5.47 6.85 -4.08
C MET A 53 -6.65 7.42 -3.27
N GLY A 54 -7.39 6.59 -2.54
CA GLY A 54 -8.49 7.03 -1.67
C GLY A 54 -8.02 7.72 -0.39
N ILE A 55 -6.93 7.23 0.20
CA ILE A 55 -6.41 7.71 1.48
C ILE A 55 -5.44 8.88 1.29
N ALA A 56 -4.42 8.69 0.46
CA ALA A 56 -3.34 9.65 0.25
C ALA A 56 -3.56 10.55 -0.97
N LYS A 57 -4.56 10.25 -1.83
CA LYS A 57 -4.79 10.96 -3.11
C LYS A 57 -3.60 10.94 -4.06
N ILE A 58 -2.75 9.91 -3.93
CA ILE A 58 -1.59 9.70 -4.77
C ILE A 58 -1.94 8.76 -5.92
N GLN A 59 -1.67 9.20 -7.15
CA GLN A 59 -1.83 8.39 -8.36
C GLN A 59 -0.59 7.53 -8.64
N GLU A 60 0.58 8.02 -8.24
CA GLU A 60 1.86 7.35 -8.49
C GLU A 60 2.14 6.34 -7.37
N VAL A 61 1.73 5.10 -7.58
CA VAL A 61 1.86 4.00 -6.61
C VAL A 61 2.77 2.92 -7.17
N GLU A 62 3.89 2.70 -6.50
CA GLU A 62 4.80 1.58 -6.73
C GLU A 62 4.54 0.48 -5.72
N ILE A 63 4.40 -0.76 -6.19
CA ILE A 63 4.15 -1.93 -5.36
C ILE A 63 5.32 -2.88 -5.57
N GLU A 64 6.08 -3.12 -4.52
CA GLU A 64 7.19 -4.07 -4.47
C GLU A 64 6.81 -5.25 -3.57
N THR A 65 7.07 -6.46 -4.04
CA THR A 65 6.89 -7.70 -3.26
C THR A 65 8.24 -8.21 -2.79
N LYS A 66 8.37 -8.48 -1.50
CA LYS A 66 9.59 -9.02 -0.89
C LYS A 66 9.35 -10.33 -0.16
#